data_AF-A0A6N9HKC7-F1
#
_entry.id   AF-A0A6N9HKC7-F1
#
_cell.length_a   1.000
_cell.length_b   1.000
_cell.length_c   1.000
_cell.angle_alpha   90.00
_cell.angle_beta   90.00
_cell.angle_gamma   90.00
#
_symmetry.space_group_name_H-M   'P 1'
#
loop_
_entity.id
_entity.type
_entity.pdbx_description
1 polymer ?
#
loop_
_entity_poly.entity_id
_entity_poly.type
_entity_poly.pdbx_seq_one_letter_code
_entity_poly.pdbx_strand_id
1 'polypeptide(L)'
;MEKPVKSASEALTVIIATWRHARPFFASVEVWLMVLVAASIVGGMFLAAMGDVRSLVAIGFAVGYLVLRPVLHAKGILSWPFL
;
A
#
# COMPACT_ATOMS: atom_id res chain seq x y z
N MET A 1 25.19 -7.47 -13.66
CA MET A 1 25.70 -8.85 -13.43
C MET A 1 25.32 -9.25 -12.02
N GLU A 2 24.26 -10.04 -11.86
CA GLU A 2 23.88 -10.59 -10.56
C GLU A 2 24.90 -11.65 -10.16
N LYS A 3 25.59 -11.43 -9.03
CA LYS A 3 26.48 -12.44 -8.46
C LYS A 3 25.59 -13.53 -7.84
N PRO A 4 25.79 -14.82 -8.18
CA PRO A 4 25.03 -15.89 -7.56
C PRO A 4 25.28 -15.87 -6.05
N VAL A 5 24.21 -15.84 -5.26
CA VAL A 5 24.24 -15.87 -3.80
C VAL A 5 24.73 -17.25 -3.38
N LYS A 6 25.96 -17.34 -2.85
CA LYS A 6 26.63 -18.63 -2.57
C LYS A 6 26.49 -19.06 -1.11
N SER A 7 25.99 -18.19 -0.24
CA SER A 7 25.99 -18.36 1.22
C SER A 7 24.75 -17.74 1.87
N ALA A 8 24.26 -18.37 2.95
CA ALA A 8 23.16 -17.84 3.75
C ALA A 8 23.46 -16.44 4.32
N SER A 9 24.74 -16.13 4.60
CA SER A 9 25.17 -14.81 5.06
C SER A 9 25.08 -13.75 3.95
N GLU A 10 25.41 -14.13 2.70
CA GLU A 10 25.21 -13.24 1.54
C GLU A 10 23.73 -13.00 1.29
N ALA A 11 22.89 -14.04 1.39
CA ALA A 11 21.43 -13.90 1.28
C ALA A 11 20.88 -12.92 2.34
N LEU A 12 21.34 -13.05 3.59
CA LEU A 12 20.91 -12.19 4.69
C LEU A 12 21.34 -10.73 4.49
N THR A 13 22.56 -10.53 3.98
CA THR A 13 23.07 -9.19 3.64
C THR A 13 22.25 -8.55 2.53
N VAL A 14 21.89 -9.30 1.49
CA VAL A 14 21.02 -8.85 0.40
C VAL A 14 19.62 -8.52 0.92
N ILE A 15 19.06 -9.36 1.79
CA ILE A 15 17.74 -9.10 2.41
C ILE A 15 17.76 -7.82 3.22
N ILE A 16 18.76 -7.62 4.09
CA ILE A 16 18.87 -6.40 4.92
C ILE A 16 19.05 -5.16 4.04
N ALA A 17 19.90 -5.23 3.01
CA ALA A 17 20.10 -4.11 2.08
C ALA A 17 18.82 -3.76 1.33
N THR A 18 18.09 -4.78 0.85
CA THR A 18 16.78 -4.63 0.20
C THR A 18 15.78 -4.00 1.15
N TRP A 19 15.71 -4.47 2.40
CA TRP A 19 14.81 -3.93 3.42
C TRP A 19 15.12 -2.46 3.72
N ARG A 20 16.41 -2.08 3.76
CA ARG A 20 16.83 -0.71 3.96
C ARG A 20 16.45 0.20 2.78
N HIS A 21 16.50 -0.31 1.55
CA HIS A 21 16.02 0.42 0.37
C HIS A 21 14.50 0.50 0.28
N ALA A 22 13.78 -0.52 0.79
CA ALA A 22 12.32 -0.54 0.80
C ALA A 22 11.70 0.24 1.97
N ARG A 23 12.46 0.58 3.02
CA ARG A 23 11.98 1.39 4.16
C ARG A 23 11.18 2.65 3.78
N PRO A 24 11.65 3.53 2.88
CA PRO A 24 10.88 4.72 2.48
C PRO A 24 9.55 4.37 1.79
N PHE A 25 9.48 3.24 1.08
CA PHE A 25 8.22 2.76 0.50
C PHE A 25 7.21 2.38 1.60
N PHE A 26 7.63 1.62 2.61
CA PHE A 26 6.75 1.28 3.75
C PHE A 26 6.43 2.47 4.67
N ALA A 27 7.23 3.53 4.64
CA ALA A 27 6.93 4.78 5.32
C ALA A 27 6.00 5.70 4.50
N SER A 28 5.75 5.38 3.22
CA SER A 28 4.90 6.19 2.36
C SER A 28 3.44 6.12 2.80
N VAL A 29 2.84 7.30 2.97
CA VAL A 29 1.41 7.45 3.26
C VAL A 29 0.55 6.83 2.15
N GLU A 30 1.01 6.86 0.89
CA GLU A 30 0.27 6.26 -0.23
C GLU A 30 0.07 4.76 -0.05
N VAL A 31 1.12 4.07 0.41
CA VAL A 31 1.12 2.62 0.59
C VAL A 31 0.11 2.24 1.66
N TRP A 32 0.11 2.94 2.79
CA TRP A 32 -0.85 2.70 3.85
C TRP A 32 -2.29 3.07 3.45
N LEU A 33 -2.49 4.12 2.65
CA LEU A 33 -3.80 4.44 2.10
C LEU A 33 -4.29 3.32 1.17
N MET A 34 -3.42 2.76 0.33
CA MET A 34 -3.75 1.60 -0.51
C MET A 34 -4.10 0.36 0.31
N VAL A 35 -3.34 0.08 1.38
CA VAL A 35 -3.64 -1.01 2.32
C VAL A 35 -5.01 -0.79 2.98
N LEU A 36 -5.30 0.44 3.41
CA LEU A 36 -6.59 0.78 4.03
C LEU A 36 -7.75 0.64 3.05
N VAL A 37 -7.54 1.01 1.78
CA VAL A 37 -8.53 0.82 0.70
C VAL A 37 -8.79 -0.66 0.46
N ALA A 38 -7.75 -1.49 0.38
CA ALA A 38 -7.89 -2.93 0.23
C ALA A 38 -8.67 -3.54 1.41
N ALA A 39 -8.31 -3.16 2.64
CA ALA A 39 -9.03 -3.58 3.84
C ALA A 39 -10.50 -3.11 3.84
N SER A 40 -10.76 -1.89 3.37
CA SER A 40 -12.11 -1.33 3.27
C SER A 40 -12.96 -2.03 2.21
N ILE A 41 -12.37 -2.46 1.10
CA ILE A 41 -13.06 -3.26 0.08
C ILE A 41 -13.43 -4.63 0.65
N VAL A 42 -12.46 -5.36 1.21
CA VAL A 42 -12.69 -6.72 1.74
C VAL A 42 -13.68 -6.68 2.91
N GLY A 43 -13.44 -5.79 3.88
CA GLY A 43 -14.32 -5.60 5.03
C GLY A 43 -15.70 -5.09 4.63
N GLY A 44 -15.77 -4.15 3.69
CA GLY A 44 -17.02 -3.63 3.15
C GLY A 44 -17.84 -4.69 2.43
N MET A 45 -17.21 -5.55 1.63
CA MET A 45 -17.86 -6.70 1.00
C MET A 45 -18.42 -7.68 2.04
N PHE A 46 -17.64 -7.98 3.08
CA PHE A 46 -18.09 -8.86 4.16
C PHE A 46 -19.28 -8.27 4.92
N LEU A 47 -19.23 -6.98 5.26
CA LEU A 47 -20.34 -6.25 5.87
C LEU A 47 -21.58 -6.21 4.96
N ALA A 48 -21.39 -6.02 3.65
CA ALA A 48 -22.48 -6.02 2.68
C ALA A 48 -23.15 -7.40 2.59
N ALA A 49 -22.38 -8.48 2.63
CA ALA A 49 -22.91 -9.85 2.67
C ALA A 49 -23.75 -10.11 3.92
N MET A 50 -23.44 -9.45 5.04
CA MET A 50 -24.23 -9.49 6.28
C MET A 50 -25.41 -8.50 6.29
N GLY A 51 -25.60 -7.70 5.24
CA GLY A 51 -26.64 -6.66 5.17
C GLY A 51 -26.39 -5.45 6.06
N ASP A 52 -25.15 -5.23 6.53
CA ASP A 52 -24.80 -4.12 7.40
C ASP A 52 -24.59 -2.83 6.60
N VAL A 53 -25.28 -1.76 6.99
CA VAL A 53 -25.21 -0.43 6.34
C VAL A 53 -23.81 0.20 6.40
N ARG A 54 -22.98 -0.20 7.36
CA ARG A 54 -21.58 0.27 7.48
C ARG A 54 -20.73 -0.11 6.26
N SER A 55 -21.16 -1.10 5.48
CA SER A 55 -20.56 -1.44 4.19
C SER A 55 -20.53 -0.25 3.21
N LEU A 56 -21.55 0.62 3.24
CA LEU A 56 -21.62 1.80 2.38
C LEU A 56 -20.50 2.79 2.69
N VAL A 57 -20.16 2.96 3.98
CA VAL A 57 -19.06 3.83 4.40
C VAL A 57 -17.72 3.23 3.95
N ALA A 58 -17.53 1.92 4.14
CA ALA A 58 -16.29 1.25 3.75
C ALA A 58 -16.05 1.29 2.23
N ILE A 59 -17.08 0.95 1.44
CA ILE A 59 -17.01 0.99 -0.02
C ILE A 59 -16.92 2.44 -0.51
N GLY A 60 -17.68 3.36 0.09
CA GLY A 60 -17.64 4.78 -0.22
C GLY A 60 -16.26 5.39 0.01
N PHE A 61 -15.57 5.02 1.10
CA PHE A 61 -14.19 5.42 1.35
C PHE A 61 -13.26 4.91 0.23
N ALA A 62 -13.35 3.64 -0.15
CA ALA A 62 -12.52 3.07 -1.20
C ALA A 62 -12.69 3.79 -2.55
N VAL A 63 -13.94 4.05 -2.94
CA VAL A 63 -14.26 4.80 -4.17
C VAL A 63 -13.80 6.26 -4.06
N GLY A 64 -14.07 6.91 -2.93
CA GLY A 64 -13.67 8.30 -2.68
C GLY A 64 -12.16 8.49 -2.76
N TYR A 65 -11.39 7.55 -2.22
CA TYR A 65 -9.93 7.59 -2.33
C TYR A 65 -9.44 7.45 -3.77
N LEU A 66 -10.02 6.56 -4.57
CA LEU A 66 -9.64 6.41 -5.98
C LEU A 66 -9.79 7.72 -6.76
N VAL A 67 -10.84 8.48 -6.48
CA VAL A 67 -11.09 9.80 -7.09
C VAL A 67 -10.17 10.87 -6.52
N LEU A 68 -9.92 10.84 -5.20
CA LEU A 68 -9.08 11.82 -4.52
C LEU A 68 -7.60 11.64 -4.86
N ARG A 69 -7.17 10.42 -5.16
CA ARG A 69 -5.78 10.06 -5.46
C ARG A 69 -5.13 10.93 -6.56
N PRO A 70 -5.69 11.10 -7.76
CA PRO A 70 -5.10 11.98 -8.78
C PRO A 70 -4.99 13.44 -8.31
N VAL A 71 -5.93 13.93 -7.50
CA VAL A 71 -5.89 15.29 -6.95
C VAL A 71 -4.76 15.45 -5.94
N LEU A 72 -4.54 14.46 -5.07
CA LEU A 72 -3.46 14.46 -4.09
C LEU A 72 -2.08 14.41 -4.75
N HIS A 73 -1.94 13.64 -5.84
CA HIS A 73 -0.75 13.61 -6.68
C HIS A 73 -0.53 14.94 -7.41
N ALA A 74 -1.58 15.52 -8.01
CA ALA A 74 -1.51 16.82 -8.68
C ALA A 74 -1.13 17.96 -7.72
N LYS A 75 -1.53 17.88 -6.45
CA LYS A 75 -1.16 18.84 -5.40
C LYS A 75 0.21 18.57 -4.78
N GLY A 76 0.91 17.52 -5.18
CA GLY A 76 2.22 17.14 -4.62
C GLY A 76 2.18 16.71 -3.15
N ILE A 77 0.98 16.42 -2.61
CA ILE A 77 0.81 15.94 -1.22
C ILE A 77 1.23 14.47 -1.14
N LEU A 78 0.89 13.70 -2.17
CA LEU A 78 1.41 12.37 -2.39
C LEU A 78 2.63 12.49 -3.31
N SER A 79 3.82 12.30 -2.75
CA SER A 79 5.03 12.12 -3.53
C SER A 79 5.17 10.64 -3.92
N TRP A 80 5.38 10.40 -5.20
CA TRP A 80 5.63 9.06 -5.72
C TRP A 80 6.88 8.49 -5.05
N PRO A 81 6.84 7.34 -4.35
CA PRO A 81 8.00 6.82 -3.63
C PRO A 81 9.11 6.25 -4.53
N PHE A 82 8.95 6.36 -5.85
CA PHE A 82 9.89 5.82 -6.85
C PHE A 82 10.45 6.89 -7.80
N LEU A 83 10.19 8.17 -7.54
CA LEU A 83 10.79 9.32 -8.25
C LEU A 83 11.88 9.97 -7.40
#